data_AF-A0A926D2Z0-F1
#
_entry.id   AF-A0A926D2Z0-F1
#
_cell.length_a   1.000
_cell.length_b   1.000
_cell.length_c   1.000
_cell.angle_alpha   90.00
_cell.angle_beta   90.00
_cell.angle_gamma   90.00
#
_symmetry.space_group_name_H-M   'P 1'
#
loop_
_entity.id
_entity.type
_entity.pdbx_description
1 polymer ?
#
loop_
_entity_poly.entity_id
_entity_poly.type
_entity_poly.pdbx_seq_one_letter_code
_entity_poly.pdbx_strand_id
1 'polypeptide(L)'
;MPKLLMKGNEAIAEAAIQAGCKCYFGYPITPQSELPEYMAKHMPKRGGVFLQAESEVSAINMVYGAAGAGVRVMTSSSSPGISLKQEGLSYIAGAQLPCVVVNMVRGGPGLGGIQPAQSDYFQAVKGGGHGDYKLITLAPASVQEAVDLTRLAFELADKYRNPVMILGDGMLGQMMEPVEFHDQESAAPDKPWRVRGYNGEGERRIINSLYLEPDALEELNHELWRKYERCEKEEVRYEAEGLEDAELVLVAYGIPARIAQSVIALAAEQGVKLGLIRPITLWPFPSDAIREAAKRENVKKFVAFELSMGQMVEDVRLAVEGRKPVDFVGRVGGVVPGPQDLLDEILALRGKA
;
A
#
# COMPACT_ATOMS: atom_id res chain seq x y z
N MET A 1 -1.36 -1.78 -27.10
CA MET A 1 0.06 -2.20 -27.19
C MET A 1 0.15 -3.71 -27.01
N PRO A 2 1.25 -4.39 -27.38
CA PRO A 2 1.40 -5.80 -27.05
C PRO A 2 1.51 -5.98 -25.53
N LYS A 3 0.78 -6.95 -24.99
CA LYS A 3 0.90 -7.36 -23.58
C LYS A 3 2.27 -8.00 -23.36
N LEU A 4 2.97 -7.60 -22.30
CA LEU A 4 4.24 -8.19 -21.89
C LEU A 4 4.01 -9.11 -20.69
N LEU A 5 4.58 -10.31 -20.70
CA LEU A 5 4.54 -11.19 -19.53
C LEU A 5 5.67 -10.78 -18.57
N MET A 6 5.32 -10.29 -17.37
CA MET A 6 6.28 -9.78 -16.40
C MET A 6 5.96 -10.24 -14.98
N LYS A 7 6.99 -10.37 -14.14
CA LYS A 7 6.79 -10.55 -12.69
C LYS A 7 6.26 -9.26 -12.06
N GLY A 8 5.53 -9.39 -10.96
CA GLY A 8 5.08 -8.26 -10.13
C GLY A 8 6.14 -7.22 -9.81
N ASN A 9 7.27 -7.68 -9.24
CA ASN A 9 8.39 -6.82 -8.87
C ASN A 9 8.98 -6.04 -10.06
N GLU A 10 9.12 -6.71 -11.21
CA GLU A 10 9.65 -6.10 -12.44
C GLU A 10 8.66 -5.10 -13.04
N ALA A 11 7.37 -5.42 -13.02
CA ALA A 11 6.32 -4.57 -13.53
C ALA A 11 6.19 -3.27 -12.72
N ILE A 12 6.27 -3.35 -11.39
CA ILE A 12 6.32 -2.17 -10.51
C ILE A 12 7.56 -1.32 -10.82
N ALA A 13 8.73 -1.95 -11.03
CA ALA A 13 9.94 -1.21 -11.35
C ALA A 13 9.83 -0.43 -12.67
N GLU A 14 9.34 -1.07 -13.74
CA GLU A 14 9.11 -0.41 -15.02
C GLU A 14 8.04 0.69 -14.90
N ALA A 15 6.94 0.43 -14.19
CA ALA A 15 5.88 1.41 -13.96
C ALA A 15 6.39 2.64 -13.21
N ALA A 16 7.27 2.47 -12.22
CA ALA A 16 7.87 3.57 -11.49
C ALA A 16 8.80 4.42 -12.37
N ILE A 17 9.60 3.78 -13.23
CA ILE A 17 10.42 4.48 -14.21
C ILE A 17 9.53 5.30 -15.16
N GLN A 18 8.45 4.71 -15.68
CA GLN A 18 7.48 5.43 -16.52
C GLN A 18 6.70 6.51 -15.76
N ALA A 19 6.54 6.38 -14.45
CA ALA A 19 6.00 7.42 -13.60
C ALA A 19 7.01 8.56 -13.33
N GLY A 20 8.16 8.58 -14.00
CA GLY A 20 9.16 9.63 -13.89
C GLY A 20 10.06 9.50 -12.66
N CYS A 21 10.14 8.32 -12.03
CA CYS A 21 11.09 8.05 -10.97
C CYS A 21 12.52 8.18 -11.51
N LYS A 22 13.32 9.07 -10.92
CA LYS A 22 14.73 9.30 -11.31
C LYS A 22 15.74 8.81 -10.29
N CYS A 23 15.33 8.51 -9.06
CA CYS A 23 16.22 7.95 -8.06
C CYS A 23 15.59 6.72 -7.40
N TYR A 24 16.39 5.67 -7.25
CA TYR A 24 16.06 4.50 -6.45
C TYR A 24 17.17 4.23 -5.44
N PHE A 25 16.80 4.08 -4.17
CA PHE A 25 17.71 3.68 -3.10
C PHE A 25 17.14 2.48 -2.36
N GLY A 26 17.89 1.39 -2.24
CA GLY A 26 17.37 0.18 -1.61
C GLY A 26 18.45 -0.74 -1.08
N TYR A 27 18.03 -1.68 -0.23
CA TYR A 27 18.85 -2.76 0.27
C TYR A 27 18.22 -4.10 -0.14
N PRO A 28 18.98 -5.09 -0.63
CA PRO A 28 18.42 -6.36 -1.06
C PRO A 28 17.76 -7.13 0.08
N ILE A 29 16.51 -7.55 -0.12
CA ILE A 29 15.77 -8.41 0.82
C ILE A 29 14.68 -9.18 0.06
N THR A 30 14.59 -10.49 0.28
CA THR A 30 13.54 -11.34 -0.32
C THR A 30 12.19 -11.04 0.34
N PRO A 31 11.06 -10.96 -0.41
CA PRO A 31 10.86 -11.35 -1.81
C PRO A 31 10.80 -10.18 -2.82
N GLN A 32 11.34 -8.99 -2.49
CA GLN A 32 11.33 -7.84 -3.41
C GLN A 32 12.54 -7.75 -4.35
N SER A 33 13.54 -8.62 -4.21
CA SER A 33 14.86 -8.50 -4.84
C SER A 33 14.88 -8.25 -6.36
N GLU A 34 13.90 -8.74 -7.12
CA GLU A 34 13.84 -8.49 -8.57
C GLU A 34 13.55 -7.01 -8.90
N LEU A 35 12.91 -6.26 -8.00
CA LEU A 35 12.64 -4.83 -8.19
C LEU A 35 13.95 -4.02 -8.26
N PRO A 36 14.87 -4.07 -7.26
CA PRO A 36 16.15 -3.39 -7.36
C PRO A 36 17.03 -3.96 -8.47
N GLU A 37 16.96 -5.25 -8.80
CA GLU A 37 17.68 -5.82 -9.95
C GLU A 37 17.22 -5.17 -11.27
N TYR A 38 15.90 -5.04 -11.45
CA TYR A 38 15.33 -4.38 -12.61
C TYR A 38 15.75 -2.90 -12.66
N MET A 39 15.67 -2.19 -11.53
CA MET A 39 16.08 -0.79 -11.43
C MET A 39 17.56 -0.60 -11.77
N ALA A 40 18.44 -1.43 -11.22
CA ALA A 40 19.88 -1.39 -11.49
C ALA A 40 20.19 -1.52 -12.99
N LYS A 41 19.44 -2.37 -13.70
CA LYS A 41 19.63 -2.64 -15.12
C LYS A 41 19.03 -1.59 -16.06
N HIS A 42 17.92 -0.95 -15.67
CA HIS A 42 17.12 -0.12 -16.58
C HIS A 42 17.14 1.38 -16.24
N MET A 43 17.16 1.75 -14.96
CA MET A 43 17.08 3.15 -14.55
C MET A 43 18.27 4.01 -15.04
N PRO A 44 19.54 3.55 -14.99
CA PRO A 44 20.67 4.33 -15.52
C PRO A 44 20.56 4.63 -17.01
N LYS A 45 19.98 3.70 -17.79
CA LYS A 45 19.78 3.85 -19.24
C LYS A 45 18.72 4.91 -19.58
N ARG A 46 17.90 5.31 -18.61
CA ARG A 46 16.85 6.34 -18.74
C ARG A 46 17.19 7.62 -17.94
N GLY A 47 18.48 7.82 -17.66
CA GLY A 47 19.00 9.03 -17.00
C GLY A 47 18.66 9.13 -15.52
N GLY A 48 18.24 8.04 -14.87
CA GLY A 48 18.05 7.97 -13.43
C GLY A 48 19.27 7.40 -12.70
N VAL A 49 19.20 7.38 -11.37
CA VAL A 49 20.23 6.89 -10.45
C VAL A 49 19.68 5.71 -9.66
N PHE A 50 20.34 4.56 -9.80
CA PHE A 50 20.18 3.43 -8.89
C PHE A 50 21.37 3.40 -7.94
N LEU A 51 21.12 3.25 -6.64
CA LEU A 51 22.16 2.98 -5.66
C LEU A 51 21.70 1.95 -4.65
N GLN A 52 22.50 0.88 -4.52
CA GLN A 52 22.35 -0.08 -3.45
C GLN A 52 22.95 0.51 -2.18
N ALA A 53 22.11 0.79 -1.20
CA ALA A 53 22.54 1.30 0.10
C ALA A 53 23.16 0.17 0.93
N GLU A 54 23.85 0.52 2.01
CA GLU A 54 24.42 -0.42 2.98
C GLU A 54 23.39 -0.96 3.98
N SER A 55 22.25 -0.28 4.13
CA SER A 55 21.14 -0.70 5.00
C SER A 55 19.82 -0.04 4.57
N GLU A 56 18.70 -0.55 5.08
CA GLU A 56 17.39 0.09 4.89
C GLU A 56 17.30 1.49 5.50
N VAL A 57 18.00 1.72 6.62
CA VAL A 57 18.11 3.03 7.30
C VAL A 57 18.80 4.04 6.40
N SER A 58 19.91 3.64 5.78
CA SER A 58 20.64 4.50 4.85
C SER A 58 19.82 4.79 3.60
N ALA A 59 19.17 3.76 3.04
CA ALA A 59 18.31 3.92 1.87
C ALA A 59 17.16 4.92 2.11
N ILE A 60 16.47 4.88 3.25
CA ILE A 60 15.36 5.82 3.50
C ILE A 60 15.85 7.26 3.71
N ASN A 61 17.03 7.45 4.30
CA ASN A 61 17.64 8.79 4.44
C ASN A 61 18.14 9.34 3.08
N MET A 62 18.60 8.48 2.18
CA MET A 62 18.88 8.88 0.79
C MET A 62 17.59 9.30 0.05
N VAL A 63 16.47 8.59 0.28
CA VAL A 63 15.14 8.98 -0.23
C VAL A 63 14.76 10.37 0.29
N TYR A 64 14.92 10.64 1.59
CA TYR A 64 14.68 11.97 2.17
C TYR A 64 15.46 13.07 1.43
N GLY A 65 16.77 12.86 1.22
CA GLY A 65 17.63 13.83 0.53
C GLY A 65 17.19 14.09 -0.92
N ALA A 66 16.93 13.04 -1.69
CA ALA A 66 16.51 13.16 -3.10
C ALA A 66 15.11 13.80 -3.23
N ALA A 67 14.17 13.42 -2.36
CA ALA A 67 12.84 14.03 -2.34
C ALA A 67 12.92 15.51 -1.97
N GLY A 68 13.79 15.89 -1.00
CA GLY A 68 14.06 17.27 -0.63
C GLY A 68 14.66 18.12 -1.76
N ALA A 69 15.45 17.49 -2.65
CA ALA A 69 15.94 18.10 -3.89
C ALA A 69 14.86 18.16 -5.00
N GLY A 70 13.65 17.67 -4.74
CA GLY A 70 12.51 17.70 -5.65
C GLY A 70 12.46 16.54 -6.65
N VAL A 71 13.32 15.53 -6.51
CA VAL A 71 13.37 14.39 -7.43
C VAL A 71 12.26 13.39 -7.08
N ARG A 72 11.54 12.85 -8.07
CA ARG A 72 10.69 11.67 -7.86
C ARG A 72 11.59 10.48 -7.53
N VAL A 73 11.42 9.96 -6.32
CA VAL A 73 12.29 8.94 -5.74
C VAL A 73 11.45 7.83 -5.11
N MET A 74 11.99 6.62 -5.13
CA MET A 74 11.40 5.50 -4.43
C MET A 74 12.43 4.61 -3.71
N THR A 75 11.89 3.75 -2.85
CA THR A 75 12.60 2.61 -2.25
C THR A 75 11.66 1.42 -2.21
N SER A 76 12.20 0.22 -2.11
CA SER A 76 11.44 -0.98 -1.79
C SER A 76 12.13 -1.79 -0.72
N SER A 77 11.34 -2.57 0.01
CA SER A 77 11.82 -3.49 1.04
C SER A 77 10.74 -4.54 1.34
N SER A 78 10.97 -5.31 2.40
CA SER A 78 10.03 -6.29 2.91
C SER A 78 10.04 -6.24 4.42
N SER A 79 8.87 -6.18 5.04
CA SER A 79 8.62 -6.48 6.46
C SER A 79 9.73 -5.97 7.41
N PRO A 80 10.74 -6.75 7.86
CA PRO A 80 11.83 -6.23 8.71
C PRO A 80 12.51 -4.95 8.19
N GLY A 81 12.75 -4.88 6.89
CA GLY A 81 13.40 -3.72 6.30
C GLY A 81 12.50 -2.49 6.26
N ILE A 82 11.18 -2.66 6.22
CA ILE A 82 10.25 -1.53 6.46
C ILE A 82 10.29 -1.10 7.92
N SER A 83 10.42 -2.03 8.87
CA SER A 83 10.63 -1.69 10.29
C SER A 83 11.85 -0.81 10.49
N LEU A 84 12.96 -1.12 9.80
CA LEU A 84 14.18 -0.29 9.82
C LEU A 84 13.99 1.09 9.18
N LYS A 85 13.00 1.27 8.29
CA LYS A 85 12.71 2.55 7.63
C LYS A 85 11.77 3.45 8.40
N GLN A 86 11.16 2.98 9.48
CA GLN A 86 10.06 3.67 10.16
C GLN A 86 10.42 5.07 10.67
N GLU A 87 11.63 5.25 11.22
CA GLU A 87 12.11 6.58 11.60
C GLU A 87 12.14 7.54 10.39
N GLY A 88 12.76 7.10 9.30
CA GLY A 88 12.85 7.90 8.07
C GLY A 88 11.49 8.19 7.43
N LEU A 89 10.54 7.25 7.49
CA LEU A 89 9.17 7.46 7.02
C LEU A 89 8.46 8.59 7.78
N SER A 90 8.61 8.61 9.11
CA SER A 90 8.09 9.70 9.95
C SER A 90 8.73 11.04 9.57
N TYR A 91 10.07 11.09 9.42
CA TYR A 91 10.76 12.32 9.01
C TYR A 91 10.33 12.82 7.62
N ILE A 92 10.18 11.93 6.64
CA ILE A 92 9.70 12.28 5.29
C ILE A 92 8.29 12.86 5.35
N ALA A 93 7.39 12.28 6.15
CA ALA A 93 6.03 12.78 6.30
C ALA A 93 6.01 14.15 6.99
N GLY A 94 6.76 14.33 8.07
CA GLY A 94 6.89 15.60 8.80
C GLY A 94 7.54 16.71 7.97
N ALA A 95 8.50 16.37 7.11
CA ALA A 95 9.12 17.30 6.16
C ALA A 95 8.27 17.51 4.88
N GLN A 96 7.11 16.86 4.77
CA GLN A 96 6.20 16.95 3.63
C GLN A 96 6.90 16.66 2.30
N LEU A 97 7.58 15.52 2.22
CA LEU A 97 8.35 15.09 1.06
C LEU A 97 7.64 13.97 0.29
N PRO A 98 7.48 14.09 -1.03
CA PRO A 98 6.86 13.07 -1.86
C PRO A 98 7.85 11.93 -2.16
N CYS A 99 7.48 10.69 -1.83
CA CYS A 99 8.18 9.49 -2.27
C CYS A 99 7.23 8.29 -2.34
N VAL A 100 7.66 7.25 -3.08
CA VAL A 100 6.96 5.97 -3.14
C VAL A 100 7.77 4.90 -2.41
N VAL A 101 7.09 4.10 -1.60
CA VAL A 101 7.70 2.99 -0.85
C VAL A 101 6.95 1.71 -1.18
N VAL A 102 7.66 0.68 -1.63
CA VAL A 102 7.04 -0.63 -1.89
C VAL A 102 7.39 -1.58 -0.75
N ASN A 103 6.38 -2.13 -0.09
CA ASN A 103 6.54 -3.23 0.87
C ASN A 103 6.00 -4.51 0.24
N MET A 104 6.88 -5.46 -0.06
CA MET A 104 6.48 -6.83 -0.40
C MET A 104 6.48 -7.68 0.86
N VAL A 105 5.31 -7.80 1.47
CA VAL A 105 5.14 -8.44 2.77
C VAL A 105 5.49 -9.93 2.70
N ARG A 106 6.21 -10.39 3.71
CA ARG A 106 6.57 -11.80 3.90
C ARG A 106 6.22 -12.29 5.30
N GLY A 107 6.21 -13.60 5.50
CA GLY A 107 5.85 -14.20 6.79
C GLY A 107 6.72 -13.68 7.94
N GLY A 108 6.09 -13.28 9.05
CA GLY A 108 6.72 -12.92 10.33
C GLY A 108 6.06 -13.66 11.52
N PRO A 109 6.31 -13.25 12.79
CA PRO A 109 7.17 -12.15 13.25
C PRO A 109 8.67 -12.49 13.26
N GLY A 110 9.52 -11.56 13.69
CA GLY A 110 10.97 -11.72 13.71
C GLY A 110 11.57 -11.72 12.30
N LEU A 111 12.59 -12.54 12.05
CA LEU A 111 13.12 -12.71 10.68
C LEU A 111 12.08 -13.36 9.76
N GLY A 112 11.30 -14.28 10.33
CA GLY A 112 10.19 -14.94 9.69
C GLY A 112 10.57 -15.84 8.51
N GLY A 113 9.69 -15.92 7.52
CA GLY A 113 9.84 -16.67 6.28
C GLY A 113 9.77 -15.77 5.05
N ILE A 114 10.06 -16.34 3.88
CA ILE A 114 10.01 -15.60 2.59
C ILE A 114 8.66 -15.75 1.87
N GLN A 115 7.77 -16.58 2.42
CA GLN A 115 6.46 -16.86 1.86
C GLN A 115 5.51 -15.65 2.02
N PRO A 116 4.44 -15.57 1.21
CA PRO A 116 3.51 -14.44 1.23
C PRO A 116 2.82 -14.27 2.59
N ALA A 117 2.56 -13.02 2.98
CA ALA A 117 1.77 -12.69 4.17
C ALA A 117 1.14 -11.29 4.03
N GLN A 118 0.27 -10.94 4.97
CA GLN A 118 -0.39 -9.64 5.10
C GLN A 118 -0.22 -9.05 6.52
N SER A 119 0.76 -9.53 7.27
CA SER A 119 1.00 -9.19 8.67
C SER A 119 1.68 -7.84 8.92
N ASP A 120 1.79 -7.00 7.89
CA ASP A 120 2.35 -5.63 7.99
C ASP A 120 1.27 -4.55 7.84
N TYR A 121 -0.02 -4.92 7.82
CA TYR A 121 -1.12 -3.96 7.66
C TYR A 121 -1.03 -2.81 8.67
N PHE A 122 -0.86 -3.09 9.97
CA PHE A 122 -0.68 -2.04 10.98
C PHE A 122 0.54 -1.19 10.73
N GLN A 123 1.67 -1.81 10.39
CA GLN A 123 2.89 -1.10 10.06
C GLN A 123 2.68 -0.11 8.90
N ALA A 124 1.82 -0.46 7.94
CA ALA A 124 1.50 0.36 6.78
C ALA A 124 0.48 1.47 7.09
N VAL A 125 -0.63 1.16 7.78
CA VAL A 125 -1.78 2.08 7.90
C VAL A 125 -1.97 2.72 9.28
N LYS A 126 -1.46 2.08 10.34
CA LYS A 126 -1.49 2.60 11.71
C LYS A 126 -0.17 3.28 12.06
N GLY A 127 0.90 2.91 11.36
CA GLY A 127 2.24 3.45 11.48
C GLY A 127 3.21 2.47 12.15
N GLY A 128 4.44 2.93 12.30
CA GLY A 128 5.52 2.25 13.01
C GLY A 128 6.66 3.20 13.39
N GLY A 129 6.72 4.37 12.74
CA GLY A 129 7.48 5.53 13.19
C GLY A 129 6.73 6.33 14.26
N HIS A 130 7.34 7.39 14.75
CA HIS A 130 6.77 8.26 15.78
C HIS A 130 5.91 9.39 15.19
N GLY A 131 4.96 9.91 15.97
CA GLY A 131 4.08 11.03 15.60
C GLY A 131 2.81 10.62 14.86
N ASP A 132 1.88 11.56 14.71
CA ASP A 132 0.54 11.34 14.13
C ASP A 132 0.55 11.37 12.59
N TYR A 133 1.59 10.77 11.98
CA TYR A 133 1.73 10.73 10.52
C TYR A 133 0.85 9.64 9.90
N LYS A 134 0.50 9.82 8.63
CA LYS A 134 -0.25 8.85 7.84
C LYS A 134 0.42 8.62 6.49
N LEU A 135 0.37 7.38 6.01
CA LEU A 135 0.86 6.97 4.70
C LEU A 135 -0.33 6.55 3.83
N ILE A 136 -0.51 7.22 2.68
CA ILE A 136 -1.44 6.71 1.67
C ILE A 136 -0.96 5.32 1.28
N THR A 137 -1.81 4.31 1.46
CA THR A 137 -1.42 2.89 1.31
C THR A 137 -2.31 2.24 0.27
N LEU A 138 -1.72 1.84 -0.86
CA LEU A 138 -2.37 1.20 -1.99
C LEU A 138 -2.09 -0.31 -1.98
N ALA A 139 -3.10 -1.12 -2.25
CA ALA A 139 -3.01 -2.58 -2.16
C ALA A 139 -3.45 -3.26 -3.48
N PRO A 140 -2.53 -3.41 -4.44
CA PRO A 140 -2.81 -4.14 -5.68
C PRO A 140 -3.12 -5.62 -5.43
N ALA A 141 -4.05 -6.16 -6.20
CA ALA A 141 -4.41 -7.57 -6.24
C ALA A 141 -3.86 -8.30 -7.48
N SER A 142 -3.48 -7.57 -8.54
CA SER A 142 -2.90 -8.13 -9.77
C SER A 142 -1.63 -7.38 -10.18
N VAL A 143 -0.86 -7.96 -11.09
CA VAL A 143 0.34 -7.30 -11.64
C VAL A 143 -0.06 -6.07 -12.46
N GLN A 144 -1.14 -6.14 -13.24
CA GLN A 144 -1.64 -4.97 -13.97
C GLN A 144 -2.05 -3.85 -13.01
N GLU A 145 -2.80 -4.18 -11.96
CA GLU A 145 -3.18 -3.19 -10.96
C GLU A 145 -1.96 -2.63 -10.23
N ALA A 146 -0.91 -3.43 -10.00
CA ALA A 146 0.34 -2.93 -9.43
C ALA A 146 1.03 -1.91 -10.34
N VAL A 147 0.97 -2.07 -11.67
CA VAL A 147 1.46 -1.07 -12.65
C VAL A 147 0.65 0.22 -12.50
N ASP A 148 -0.67 0.13 -12.55
CA ASP A 148 -1.58 1.29 -12.54
C ASP A 148 -1.47 2.05 -11.20
N LEU A 149 -1.45 1.33 -10.08
CA LEU A 149 -1.32 1.91 -8.75
C LEU A 149 0.09 2.45 -8.48
N THR A 150 1.14 1.94 -9.14
CA THR A 150 2.48 2.53 -9.03
C THR A 150 2.51 3.92 -9.64
N ARG A 151 1.88 4.09 -10.81
CA ARG A 151 1.75 5.41 -11.42
C ARG A 151 0.93 6.35 -10.53
N LEU A 152 -0.22 5.89 -10.05
CA LEU A 152 -1.06 6.64 -9.12
C LEU A 152 -0.29 7.01 -7.85
N ALA A 153 0.57 6.13 -7.32
CA ALA A 153 1.33 6.40 -6.10
C ALA A 153 2.23 7.63 -6.24
N PHE A 154 2.90 7.81 -7.38
CA PHE A 154 3.69 9.02 -7.63
C PHE A 154 2.83 10.27 -7.78
N GLU A 155 1.67 10.15 -8.45
CA GLU A 155 0.72 11.25 -8.59
C GLU A 155 0.17 11.71 -7.22
N LEU A 156 -0.20 10.75 -6.36
CA LEU A 156 -0.65 11.02 -4.99
C LEU A 156 0.47 11.57 -4.11
N ALA A 157 1.69 11.02 -4.23
CA ALA A 157 2.83 11.50 -3.47
C ALA A 157 3.08 12.98 -3.74
N ASP A 158 3.11 13.37 -5.03
CA ASP A 158 3.28 14.77 -5.42
C ASP A 158 2.07 15.64 -5.04
N LYS A 159 0.83 15.17 -5.26
CA LYS A 159 -0.41 15.91 -4.95
C LYS A 159 -0.48 16.29 -3.47
N TYR A 160 -0.14 15.37 -2.58
CA TYR A 160 -0.26 15.56 -1.14
C TYR A 160 1.06 15.93 -0.47
N ARG A 161 2.19 15.94 -1.19
CA ARG A 161 3.52 16.07 -0.58
C ARG A 161 3.67 15.11 0.61
N ASN A 162 3.37 13.84 0.34
CA ASN A 162 3.30 12.80 1.35
C ASN A 162 3.93 11.51 0.83
N PRO A 163 4.57 10.71 1.68
CA PRO A 163 4.93 9.34 1.31
C PRO A 163 3.69 8.49 0.99
N VAL A 164 3.81 7.66 -0.04
CA VAL A 164 2.80 6.69 -0.47
C VAL A 164 3.40 5.29 -0.44
N MET A 165 2.73 4.36 0.20
CA MET A 165 3.11 2.95 0.26
C MET A 165 2.30 2.13 -0.74
N ILE A 166 2.98 1.27 -1.49
CA ILE A 166 2.37 0.15 -2.20
C ILE A 166 2.59 -1.10 -1.34
N LEU A 167 1.52 -1.66 -0.80
CA LEU A 167 1.54 -2.85 0.04
C LEU A 167 1.15 -4.07 -0.79
N GLY A 168 2.16 -4.84 -1.19
CA GLY A 168 2.01 -6.14 -1.85
C GLY A 168 2.43 -7.29 -0.94
N ASP A 169 2.35 -8.52 -1.44
CA ASP A 169 2.88 -9.70 -0.76
C ASP A 169 3.86 -10.46 -1.66
N GLY A 170 4.56 -11.43 -1.08
CA GLY A 170 5.51 -12.26 -1.81
C GLY A 170 4.93 -13.01 -3.01
N MET A 171 3.63 -13.26 -3.06
CA MET A 171 3.00 -13.90 -4.23
C MET A 171 2.81 -12.89 -5.35
N LEU A 172 2.31 -11.69 -5.03
CA LEU A 172 2.20 -10.61 -6.01
C LEU A 172 3.55 -10.27 -6.63
N GLY A 173 4.61 -10.15 -5.82
CA GLY A 173 5.94 -9.81 -6.31
C GLY A 173 6.52 -10.85 -7.30
N GLN A 174 6.19 -12.14 -7.12
CA GLN A 174 6.78 -13.26 -7.86
C GLN A 174 5.91 -13.79 -9.00
N MET A 175 4.58 -13.63 -8.94
CA MET A 175 3.69 -14.10 -9.99
C MET A 175 3.92 -13.33 -11.29
N MET A 176 3.70 -14.02 -12.42
CA MET A 176 3.77 -13.40 -13.74
C MET A 176 2.40 -13.30 -14.38
N GLU A 177 2.08 -12.11 -14.87
CA GLU A 177 0.83 -11.86 -15.59
C GLU A 177 1.12 -10.99 -16.83
N PRO A 178 0.26 -11.06 -17.86
CA PRO A 178 0.36 -10.17 -19.00
C PRO A 178 -0.02 -8.75 -18.58
N VAL A 179 0.89 -7.79 -18.77
CA VAL A 179 0.71 -6.37 -18.45
C VAL A 179 0.76 -5.49 -19.69
N GLU A 180 0.01 -4.40 -19.64
CA GLU A 180 0.07 -3.27 -20.56
C GLU A 180 0.58 -2.04 -19.81
N PHE A 181 1.48 -1.31 -20.46
CA PHE A 181 2.03 -0.06 -19.95
C PHE A 181 1.48 1.14 -20.71
N HIS A 182 1.56 2.31 -20.09
CA HIS A 182 1.25 3.57 -20.75
C HIS A 182 2.47 4.08 -21.53
N ASP A 183 2.27 4.54 -22.77
CA ASP A 183 3.37 5.03 -23.63
C ASP A 183 4.08 6.29 -23.09
N GLN A 184 3.38 7.07 -22.25
CA GLN A 184 3.85 8.40 -21.85
C GLN A 184 4.41 8.40 -20.43
N GLU A 185 5.68 8.80 -20.35
CA GLU A 185 6.32 9.10 -19.06
C GLU A 185 5.57 10.25 -18.37
N SER A 186 5.22 10.06 -17.10
CA SER A 186 4.57 11.10 -16.30
C SER A 186 5.59 12.18 -15.94
N ALA A 187 5.32 13.42 -16.35
CA ALA A 187 6.13 14.56 -15.93
C ALA A 187 5.89 14.86 -14.45
N ALA A 188 6.98 15.08 -13.70
CA ALA A 188 6.87 15.58 -12.34
C ALA A 188 6.35 17.03 -12.36
N PRO A 189 5.44 17.41 -11.44
CA PRO A 189 5.00 18.79 -11.33
C PRO A 189 6.14 19.70 -10.87
N ASP A 190 6.01 21.02 -11.08
CA ASP A 190 6.97 21.95 -10.51
C ASP A 190 6.88 21.93 -8.97
N LYS A 191 8.05 21.95 -8.34
CA LYS A 191 8.23 21.85 -6.88
C LYS A 191 8.94 23.11 -6.39
N PRO A 192 8.23 24.22 -6.14
CA PRO A 192 8.87 25.48 -5.75
C PRO A 192 9.56 25.41 -4.37
N TRP A 193 9.13 24.47 -3.53
CA TRP A 193 9.67 24.21 -2.19
C TRP A 193 11.01 23.43 -2.20
N ARG A 194 11.43 22.87 -3.35
CA ARG A 194 12.62 21.99 -3.41
C ARG A 194 13.91 22.74 -3.08
N VAL A 195 14.84 22.07 -2.40
CA VAL A 195 16.17 22.61 -2.15
C VAL A 195 16.96 22.68 -3.45
N ARG A 196 17.64 23.80 -3.65
CA ARG A 196 18.64 24.02 -4.71
C ARG A 196 19.85 24.71 -4.08
N GLY A 197 20.98 24.72 -4.78
CA GLY A 197 22.14 25.50 -4.33
C GLY A 197 21.75 26.96 -4.11
N TYR A 198 22.03 27.50 -2.93
CA TYR A 198 21.74 28.89 -2.58
C TYR A 198 22.97 29.75 -2.89
N ASN A 199 22.82 30.67 -3.84
CA ASN A 199 23.88 31.59 -4.28
C ASN A 199 23.87 32.94 -3.54
N GLY A 200 22.98 33.11 -2.54
CA GLY A 200 22.79 34.39 -1.84
C GLY A 200 21.62 35.23 -2.38
N GLU A 201 20.96 34.80 -3.46
CA GLU A 201 19.84 35.50 -4.08
C GLU A 201 18.52 34.71 -3.96
N GLY A 202 17.41 35.43 -3.82
CA GLY A 202 16.08 34.84 -3.69
C GLY A 202 15.80 34.21 -2.32
N GLU A 203 14.76 33.39 -2.25
CA GLU A 203 14.33 32.76 -1.00
C GLU A 203 15.08 31.44 -0.75
N ARG A 204 15.77 31.35 0.39
CA ARG A 204 16.46 30.12 0.80
C ARG A 204 15.44 29.04 1.17
N ARG A 205 15.45 27.92 0.45
CA ARG A 205 14.61 26.75 0.74
C ARG A 205 15.26 25.87 1.79
N ILE A 206 14.50 25.50 2.82
CA ILE A 206 14.93 24.63 3.93
C ILE A 206 13.93 23.49 4.03
N ILE A 207 14.44 22.26 4.15
CA ILE A 207 13.66 21.06 4.39
C ILE A 207 14.04 20.54 5.77
N ASN A 208 13.07 20.51 6.67
CA ASN A 208 13.27 20.24 8.08
C ASN A 208 12.05 19.51 8.66
N SER A 209 12.31 18.65 9.64
CA SER A 209 11.31 17.95 10.46
C SER A 209 11.44 18.27 11.96
N LEU A 210 12.37 19.16 12.36
CA LEU A 210 12.60 19.58 13.74
C LEU A 210 11.97 20.94 14.03
N TYR A 211 11.03 20.98 14.97
CA TYR A 211 10.36 22.21 15.42
C TYR A 211 10.48 22.30 16.94
N LEU A 212 11.31 23.24 17.42
CA LEU A 212 11.59 23.39 18.86
C LEU A 212 10.54 24.25 19.59
N GLU A 213 9.95 25.21 18.87
CA GLU A 213 8.88 26.06 19.41
C GLU A 213 7.55 25.27 19.38
N PRO A 214 6.88 25.08 20.53
CA PRO A 214 5.65 24.29 20.61
C PRO A 214 4.56 24.77 19.64
N ASP A 215 4.32 26.08 19.56
CA ASP A 215 3.28 26.66 18.70
C ASP A 215 3.54 26.37 17.21
N ALA A 216 4.81 26.37 16.78
CA ALA A 216 5.18 26.06 15.40
C ALA A 216 4.97 24.56 15.08
N LEU A 217 5.24 23.68 16.04
CA LEU A 217 4.98 22.25 15.89
C LEU A 217 3.47 21.95 15.91
N GLU A 218 2.69 22.64 16.73
CA GLU A 218 1.23 22.54 16.74
C GLU A 218 0.63 22.96 15.39
N GLU A 219 1.08 24.08 14.83
CA GLU A 219 0.64 24.55 13.52
C GLU A 219 0.93 23.53 12.41
N LEU A 220 2.13 22.93 12.41
CA LEU A 220 2.47 21.86 11.47
C LEU A 220 1.54 20.66 11.62
N ASN A 221 1.27 20.20 12.85
CA ASN A 221 0.37 19.07 13.07
C ASN A 221 -1.03 19.36 12.53
N HIS A 222 -1.55 20.57 12.74
CA HIS A 222 -2.82 20.98 12.15
C HIS A 222 -2.79 21.05 10.62
N GLU A 223 -1.69 21.51 10.01
CA GLU A 223 -1.51 21.47 8.55
C GLU A 223 -1.52 20.04 8.00
N LEU A 224 -0.75 19.14 8.63
CA LEU A 224 -0.70 17.73 8.27
C LEU A 224 -2.08 17.07 8.41
N TRP A 225 -2.83 17.39 9.46
CA TRP A 225 -4.15 16.83 9.68
C TRP A 225 -5.16 17.28 8.63
N ARG A 226 -5.18 18.58 8.27
CA ARG A 226 -6.03 19.07 7.17
C ARG A 226 -5.70 18.37 5.84
N LYS A 227 -4.43 18.08 5.59
CA LYS A 227 -4.00 17.27 4.44
C LYS A 227 -4.59 15.85 4.51
N TYR A 228 -4.49 15.20 5.66
CA TYR A 228 -5.01 13.84 5.85
C TYR A 228 -6.53 13.74 5.75
N GLU A 229 -7.27 14.69 6.32
CA GLU A 229 -8.73 14.79 6.15
C GLU A 229 -9.13 14.97 4.69
N ARG A 230 -8.33 15.69 3.90
CA ARG A 230 -8.53 15.79 2.45
C ARG A 230 -8.26 14.46 1.75
N CYS A 231 -7.18 13.75 2.12
CA CYS A 231 -6.92 12.41 1.61
C CYS A 231 -8.11 11.47 1.88
N GLU A 232 -8.64 11.46 3.11
CA GLU A 232 -9.76 10.61 3.51
C GLU A 232 -11.04 10.87 2.70
N LYS A 233 -11.26 12.10 2.24
CA LYS A 233 -12.42 12.45 1.41
C LYS A 233 -12.23 12.11 -0.07
N GLU A 234 -11.02 12.26 -0.58
CA GLU A 234 -10.75 12.21 -2.02
C GLU A 234 -10.14 10.90 -2.50
N GLU A 235 -9.49 10.15 -1.62
CA GLU A 235 -8.59 9.06 -2.00
C GLU A 235 -9.03 7.67 -1.53
N VAL A 236 -10.25 7.54 -1.01
CA VAL A 236 -10.84 6.22 -0.70
C VAL A 236 -11.19 5.49 -1.98
N ARG A 237 -10.61 4.30 -2.17
CA ARG A 237 -10.85 3.43 -3.33
C ARG A 237 -11.12 2.02 -2.87
N TYR A 238 -12.15 1.43 -3.44
CA TYR A 238 -12.53 0.04 -3.18
C TYR A 238 -13.35 -0.50 -4.35
N GLU A 239 -13.41 -1.82 -4.44
CA GLU A 239 -14.41 -2.53 -5.25
C GLU A 239 -15.45 -3.14 -4.34
N ALA A 240 -16.69 -3.19 -4.82
CA ALA A 240 -17.80 -3.83 -4.12
C ALA A 240 -18.59 -4.68 -5.11
N GLU A 241 -18.81 -5.94 -4.76
CA GLU A 241 -19.46 -6.93 -5.63
C GLU A 241 -20.53 -7.69 -4.84
N GLY A 242 -21.68 -7.97 -5.47
CA GLY A 242 -22.72 -8.84 -4.91
C GLY A 242 -23.37 -8.37 -3.61
N LEU A 243 -23.37 -7.07 -3.31
CA LEU A 243 -23.89 -6.57 -2.03
C LEU A 243 -25.43 -6.53 -1.96
N GLU A 244 -26.13 -6.54 -3.10
CA GLU A 244 -27.59 -6.38 -3.16
C GLU A 244 -28.34 -7.53 -2.49
N ASP A 245 -27.80 -8.75 -2.61
CA ASP A 245 -28.46 -9.98 -2.19
C ASP A 245 -27.58 -10.88 -1.31
N ALA A 246 -26.38 -10.42 -0.95
CA ALA A 246 -25.49 -11.09 -0.03
C ALA A 246 -26.08 -11.24 1.38
N GLU A 247 -25.95 -12.45 1.94
CA GLU A 247 -26.19 -12.69 3.37
C GLU A 247 -24.92 -12.45 4.19
N LEU A 248 -23.76 -12.76 3.60
CA LEU A 248 -22.44 -12.58 4.19
C LEU A 248 -21.61 -11.68 3.28
N VAL A 249 -20.90 -10.72 3.87
CA VAL A 249 -19.98 -9.83 3.15
C VAL A 249 -18.54 -10.14 3.55
N LEU A 250 -17.75 -10.58 2.58
CA LEU A 250 -16.31 -10.75 2.74
C LEU A 250 -15.61 -9.40 2.64
N VAL A 251 -14.63 -9.16 3.49
CA VAL A 251 -13.70 -8.03 3.36
C VAL A 251 -12.29 -8.59 3.27
N ALA A 252 -11.62 -8.32 2.15
CA ALA A 252 -10.27 -8.80 1.86
C ALA A 252 -9.57 -7.83 0.92
N TYR A 253 -8.25 -7.67 1.02
CA TYR A 253 -7.46 -6.82 0.12
C TYR A 253 -6.35 -7.61 -0.56
N GLY A 254 -5.75 -7.04 -1.62
CA GLY A 254 -4.65 -7.66 -2.35
C GLY A 254 -5.02 -9.04 -2.90
N ILE A 255 -4.07 -9.97 -2.87
CA ILE A 255 -4.29 -11.35 -3.35
C ILE A 255 -5.48 -12.05 -2.65
N PRO A 256 -5.64 -12.00 -1.32
CA PRO A 256 -6.80 -12.58 -0.65
C PRO A 256 -8.14 -12.19 -1.22
N ALA A 257 -8.26 -10.97 -1.74
CA ALA A 257 -9.48 -10.54 -2.43
C ALA A 257 -9.74 -11.34 -3.72
N ARG A 258 -8.70 -11.73 -4.47
CA ARG A 258 -8.85 -12.59 -5.68
C ARG A 258 -9.28 -14.01 -5.32
N ILE A 259 -8.76 -14.52 -4.21
CA ILE A 259 -9.22 -15.81 -3.69
C ILE A 259 -10.70 -15.68 -3.27
N ALA A 260 -11.06 -14.59 -2.59
CA ALA A 260 -12.45 -14.31 -2.21
C ALA A 260 -13.39 -14.18 -3.42
N GLN A 261 -12.97 -13.52 -4.51
CA GLN A 261 -13.74 -13.50 -5.77
C GLN A 261 -13.98 -14.91 -6.32
N SER A 262 -12.98 -15.79 -6.26
CA SER A 262 -13.12 -17.19 -6.68
C SER A 262 -14.08 -17.97 -5.77
N VAL A 263 -14.05 -17.70 -4.46
CA VAL A 263 -15.00 -18.26 -3.48
C VAL A 263 -16.44 -17.82 -3.78
N ILE A 264 -16.64 -16.55 -4.14
CA ILE A 264 -17.97 -16.02 -4.47
C ILE A 264 -18.55 -16.72 -5.70
N ALA A 265 -17.73 -16.94 -6.73
CA ALA A 265 -18.14 -17.70 -7.91
C ALA A 265 -18.57 -19.13 -7.54
N LEU A 266 -17.77 -19.84 -6.72
CA LEU A 266 -18.12 -21.19 -6.24
C LEU A 266 -19.36 -21.22 -5.36
N ALA A 267 -19.53 -20.22 -4.49
CA ALA A 267 -20.70 -20.10 -3.63
C ALA A 267 -21.98 -19.93 -4.45
N ALA A 268 -21.92 -19.15 -5.52
CA ALA A 268 -23.04 -18.92 -6.42
C ALA A 268 -23.52 -20.22 -7.10
N GLU A 269 -22.60 -21.12 -7.48
CA GLU A 269 -22.93 -22.46 -8.02
C GLU A 269 -23.69 -23.32 -6.99
N GLN A 270 -23.50 -23.08 -5.70
CA GLN A 270 -24.20 -23.74 -4.60
C GLN A 270 -25.46 -22.99 -4.13
N GLY A 271 -25.84 -21.91 -4.83
CA GLY A 271 -26.99 -21.07 -4.48
C GLY A 271 -26.76 -20.20 -3.23
N VAL A 272 -25.51 -20.02 -2.80
CA VAL A 272 -25.14 -19.14 -1.69
C VAL A 272 -24.71 -17.79 -2.22
N LYS A 273 -25.30 -16.73 -1.67
CA LYS A 273 -25.04 -15.34 -2.06
C LYS A 273 -24.06 -14.68 -1.10
N LEU A 274 -22.85 -14.45 -1.59
CA LEU A 274 -21.76 -13.79 -0.88
C LEU A 274 -21.45 -12.46 -1.56
N GLY A 275 -21.14 -11.44 -0.77
CA GLY A 275 -20.67 -10.15 -1.25
C GLY A 275 -19.18 -9.96 -0.96
N LEU A 276 -18.54 -9.04 -1.66
CA LEU A 276 -17.16 -8.62 -1.40
C LEU A 276 -17.08 -7.10 -1.27
N ILE A 277 -16.31 -6.64 -0.31
CA ILE A 277 -15.73 -5.30 -0.31
C ILE A 277 -14.22 -5.48 -0.35
N ARG A 278 -13.57 -5.02 -1.42
CA ARG A 278 -12.11 -5.05 -1.59
C ARG A 278 -11.55 -3.65 -1.43
N PRO A 279 -10.90 -3.33 -0.30
CA PRO A 279 -10.11 -2.11 -0.17
C PRO A 279 -8.97 -2.09 -1.20
N ILE A 280 -8.92 -1.05 -2.03
CA ILE A 280 -7.76 -0.73 -2.89
C ILE A 280 -6.85 0.25 -2.16
N THR A 281 -7.44 1.18 -1.40
CA THR A 281 -6.72 1.98 -0.41
C THR A 281 -6.93 1.39 0.99
N LEU A 282 -5.83 1.05 1.66
CA LEU A 282 -5.87 0.55 3.04
C LEU A 282 -5.81 1.70 4.05
N TRP A 283 -5.13 2.78 3.69
CA TRP A 283 -5.39 4.11 4.24
C TRP A 283 -5.39 5.13 3.09
N PRO A 284 -6.43 5.96 2.98
CA PRO A 284 -7.65 5.97 3.78
C PRO A 284 -8.52 4.72 3.53
N PHE A 285 -9.10 4.15 4.60
CA PHE A 285 -9.85 2.89 4.57
C PHE A 285 -11.31 3.14 4.15
N PRO A 286 -11.97 2.23 3.38
CA PRO A 286 -13.35 2.42 2.92
C PRO A 286 -14.40 2.14 4.02
N SER A 287 -14.31 2.82 5.15
CA SER A 287 -15.22 2.63 6.29
C SER A 287 -16.68 2.92 5.93
N ASP A 288 -16.94 3.93 5.11
CA ASP A 288 -18.31 4.29 4.70
C ASP A 288 -18.97 3.18 3.89
N ALA A 289 -18.23 2.53 2.99
CA ALA A 289 -18.74 1.41 2.19
C ALA A 289 -19.18 0.24 3.08
N ILE A 290 -18.37 -0.09 4.09
CA ILE A 290 -18.67 -1.15 5.07
C ILE A 290 -19.86 -0.74 5.94
N ARG A 291 -19.91 0.52 6.39
CA ARG A 291 -21.03 1.06 7.18
C ARG A 291 -22.35 0.98 6.40
N GLU A 292 -22.36 1.36 5.13
CA GLU A 292 -23.56 1.27 4.29
C GLU A 292 -23.98 -0.18 4.02
N ALA A 293 -23.02 -1.09 3.80
CA ALA A 293 -23.32 -2.51 3.70
C ALA A 293 -23.92 -3.07 5.00
N ALA A 294 -23.44 -2.61 6.17
CA ALA A 294 -23.91 -3.07 7.47
C ALA A 294 -25.34 -2.61 7.79
N LYS A 295 -25.83 -1.54 7.14
CA LYS A 295 -27.23 -1.08 7.24
C LYS A 295 -28.20 -1.95 6.45
N ARG A 296 -27.72 -2.79 5.52
CA ARG A 296 -28.59 -3.62 4.69
C ARG A 296 -29.20 -4.75 5.51
N GLU A 297 -30.49 -4.98 5.33
CA GLU A 297 -31.23 -6.01 6.06
C GLU A 297 -30.84 -7.44 5.63
N ASN A 298 -30.53 -7.64 4.35
CA ASN A 298 -30.06 -8.92 3.84
C ASN A 298 -28.70 -9.32 4.42
N VAL A 299 -27.81 -8.35 4.65
CA VAL A 299 -26.49 -8.59 5.24
C VAL A 299 -26.66 -8.97 6.72
N LYS A 300 -26.21 -10.18 7.07
CA LYS A 300 -26.28 -10.71 8.43
C LYS A 300 -24.95 -10.60 9.16
N LYS A 301 -23.84 -10.69 8.45
CA LYS A 301 -22.50 -10.77 9.05
C LYS A 301 -21.41 -10.38 8.04
N PHE A 302 -20.30 -9.89 8.57
CA PHE A 302 -19.06 -9.68 7.83
C PHE A 302 -18.03 -10.74 8.16
N VAL A 303 -17.17 -11.07 7.21
CA VAL A 303 -16.01 -11.94 7.42
C VAL A 303 -14.77 -11.23 6.87
N ALA A 304 -13.83 -10.89 7.75
CA ALA A 304 -12.53 -10.41 7.32
C ALA A 304 -11.63 -11.60 6.98
N PHE A 305 -11.13 -11.66 5.75
CA PHE A 305 -10.20 -12.69 5.29
C PHE A 305 -8.81 -12.08 5.05
N GLU A 306 -7.81 -12.59 5.77
CA GLU A 306 -6.44 -12.07 5.73
C GLU A 306 -5.39 -13.19 5.72
N LEU A 307 -4.25 -12.93 5.06
CA LEU A 307 -3.03 -13.75 5.25
C LEU A 307 -2.22 -13.26 6.47
N SER A 308 -2.91 -13.06 7.58
CA SER A 308 -2.39 -12.58 8.86
C SER A 308 -3.15 -13.25 10.02
N MET A 309 -2.82 -12.90 11.28
CA MET A 309 -3.63 -13.26 12.46
C MET A 309 -4.70 -12.19 12.80
N GLY A 310 -5.04 -11.32 11.85
CA GLY A 310 -6.07 -10.30 11.99
C GLY A 310 -5.46 -8.95 12.33
N GLN A 311 -5.44 -8.06 11.34
CA GLN A 311 -5.05 -6.66 11.53
C GLN A 311 -6.09 -5.74 10.88
N MET A 312 -6.44 -6.00 9.61
CA MET A 312 -7.51 -5.25 8.93
C MET A 312 -8.87 -5.47 9.61
N VAL A 313 -9.12 -6.65 10.19
CA VAL A 313 -10.38 -6.95 10.90
C VAL A 313 -10.72 -5.93 11.98
N GLU A 314 -9.74 -5.25 12.58
CA GLU A 314 -10.00 -4.16 13.52
C GLU A 314 -10.69 -2.98 12.84
N ASP A 315 -10.22 -2.57 11.67
CA ASP A 315 -10.83 -1.50 10.88
C ASP A 315 -12.20 -1.91 10.32
N VAL A 316 -12.39 -3.18 9.98
CA VAL A 316 -13.71 -3.72 9.62
C VAL A 316 -14.67 -3.62 10.80
N ARG A 317 -14.26 -4.04 12.00
CA ARG A 317 -15.10 -3.97 13.21
C ARG A 317 -15.47 -2.52 13.55
N LEU A 318 -14.51 -1.60 13.44
CA LEU A 318 -14.75 -0.17 13.65
C LEU A 318 -15.75 0.38 12.63
N ALA A 319 -15.59 0.03 11.35
CA ALA A 319 -16.48 0.49 10.28
C ALA A 319 -17.90 -0.10 10.35
N VAL A 320 -18.05 -1.31 10.88
CA VAL A 320 -19.37 -1.94 11.11
C VAL A 320 -20.12 -1.31 12.29
N GLU A 321 -19.43 -0.63 13.21
CA GLU A 321 -20.02 0.07 14.36
C GLU A 321 -20.89 -0.84 15.23
N GLY A 322 -20.56 -2.13 15.31
CA GLY A 322 -21.31 -3.13 16.09
C GLY A 322 -22.70 -3.48 15.52
N ARG A 323 -23.07 -2.98 14.33
CA ARG A 323 -24.39 -3.22 13.71
C ARG A 323 -24.61 -4.69 13.31
N LYS A 324 -23.53 -5.38 12.96
CA LYS A 324 -23.52 -6.78 12.52
C LYS A 324 -22.30 -7.49 13.14
N PRO A 325 -22.35 -8.81 13.37
CA PRO A 325 -21.17 -9.59 13.75
C PRO A 325 -20.06 -9.50 12.69
N VAL A 326 -18.81 -9.54 13.14
CA VAL A 326 -17.62 -9.58 12.28
C VAL A 326 -16.75 -10.76 12.68
N ASP A 327 -16.77 -11.80 11.85
CA ASP A 327 -15.92 -12.97 12.00
C ASP A 327 -14.58 -12.76 11.26
N PHE A 328 -13.62 -13.60 11.61
CA PHE A 328 -12.26 -13.53 11.09
C PHE A 328 -11.84 -14.90 10.55
N VAL A 329 -11.27 -14.91 9.34
CA VAL A 329 -10.60 -16.07 8.76
C VAL A 329 -9.16 -15.68 8.43
N GLY A 330 -8.22 -16.29 9.12
CA GLY A 330 -6.79 -16.04 8.98
C GLY A 330 -6.03 -17.23 8.43
N ARG A 331 -5.00 -16.96 7.61
CA ARG A 331 -3.95 -17.91 7.28
C ARG A 331 -2.59 -17.25 7.43
N VAL A 332 -1.57 -18.02 7.86
CA VAL A 332 -0.27 -17.45 8.23
C VAL A 332 0.89 -18.34 7.79
N GLY A 333 2.11 -17.83 7.93
CA GLY A 333 3.33 -18.58 7.64
C GLY A 333 3.52 -18.93 6.16
N GLY A 334 2.80 -18.26 5.25
CA GLY A 334 2.84 -18.56 3.83
C GLY A 334 1.77 -19.51 3.30
N VAL A 335 0.88 -20.00 4.17
CA VAL A 335 -0.21 -20.88 3.75
C VAL A 335 -1.28 -20.06 3.03
N VAL A 336 -1.57 -20.44 1.79
CA VAL A 336 -2.65 -19.85 0.98
C VAL A 336 -3.73 -20.92 0.82
N PRO A 337 -4.98 -20.66 1.26
CA PRO A 337 -6.03 -21.66 1.20
C PRO A 337 -6.54 -21.81 -0.24
N GLY A 338 -6.96 -23.03 -0.60
CA GLY A 338 -7.73 -23.23 -1.82
C GLY A 338 -9.11 -22.58 -1.73
N PRO A 339 -9.73 -22.16 -2.85
CA PRO A 339 -11.06 -21.56 -2.83
C PRO A 339 -12.13 -22.45 -2.18
N GLN A 340 -12.12 -23.76 -2.41
CA GLN A 340 -13.09 -24.67 -1.80
C GLN A 340 -12.94 -24.75 -0.27
N ASP A 341 -11.70 -24.89 0.24
CA ASP A 341 -11.44 -24.94 1.68
C ASP A 341 -11.88 -23.65 2.38
N LEU A 342 -11.65 -22.50 1.73
CA LEU A 342 -12.08 -21.20 2.23
C LEU A 342 -13.60 -21.06 2.23
N LEU A 343 -14.28 -21.53 1.17
CA LEU A 343 -15.73 -21.55 1.11
C LEU A 343 -16.33 -22.38 2.25
N ASP A 344 -15.82 -23.58 2.47
CA ASP A 344 -16.30 -24.48 3.52
C ASP A 344 -16.17 -23.84 4.92
N GLU A 345 -15.06 -23.16 5.18
CA GLU A 345 -14.84 -22.42 6.44
C GLU A 345 -15.82 -21.23 6.57
N ILE A 346 -16.02 -20.46 5.51
CA ILE A 346 -16.99 -19.33 5.50
C ILE A 346 -18.41 -19.84 5.74
N LEU A 347 -18.82 -20.94 5.10
CA LEU A 347 -20.14 -21.52 5.29
C LEU A 347 -20.34 -22.05 6.71
N ALA A 348 -19.30 -22.60 7.33
CA ALA A 348 -19.34 -23.02 8.74
C ALA A 348 -19.59 -21.84 9.70
N LEU A 349 -19.23 -20.60 9.32
CA LEU A 349 -19.49 -19.39 10.10
C LEU A 349 -20.93 -18.89 9.97
N ARG A 350 -21.68 -19.29 8.92
CA ARG A 350 -23.08 -18.91 8.73
C ARG A 350 -23.99 -19.39 9.88
N GLY A 351 -23.67 -20.55 10.48
CA GLY A 351 -24.45 -21.16 11.55
C GLY A 351 -24.11 -20.72 12.97
N LYS A 352 -23.08 -19.88 13.17
CA LYS A 352 -22.67 -19.39 14.49
C LYS A 352 -23.25 -18.00 14.72
N ALA A 353 -24.26 -17.91 15.59
CA ALA A 353 -24.91 -16.65 15.97
C ALA A 353 -24.21 -16.01 17.18
#